data_AF-A0A7X7Z2I5-F1
#
_entry.id   AF-A0A7X7Z2I5-F1
#
_cell.length_a   1.000
_cell.length_b   1.000
_cell.length_c   1.000
_cell.angle_alpha   90.00
_cell.angle_beta   90.00
_cell.angle_gamma   90.00
#
_symmetry.space_group_name_H-M   'P 1'
#
loop_
_entity.id
_entity.type
_entity.pdbx_description
1 polymer ?
#
loop_
_entity_poly.entity_id
_entity_poly.type
_entity_poly.pdbx_seq_one_letter_code
_entity_poly.pdbx_strand_id
1 'polypeptide(L)' 'MKKMKHRRHAAVWAVAVWIACLLPAGWAAAGNEYPTDKAPTIYLGARYDNIGFVVVTGDFNGDGHTDLFFSAPGD' A
#
# COMPACT_ATOMS: atom_id res chain seq x y z
N MET A 1 39.64 14.52 -42.34
CA MET A 1 39.46 13.92 -41.00
C MET A 1 38.51 14.81 -40.17
N LYS A 2 37.22 14.46 -40.08
CA LYS A 2 36.20 15.31 -39.43
C LYS A 2 35.82 14.71 -38.08
N LYS A 3 36.18 15.42 -37.00
CA LYS A 3 36.15 14.92 -35.62
C LYS A 3 34.72 14.62 -35.13
N MET A 4 34.55 13.42 -34.57
CA MET A 4 33.32 12.97 -33.92
C MET A 4 32.95 13.85 -32.70
N LYS A 5 31.73 14.38 -32.67
CA LYS A 5 31.19 15.21 -31.57
C LYS A 5 29.73 14.83 -31.23
N HIS A 6 29.46 13.56 -30.89
CA HIS A 6 28.11 13.17 -30.41
C HIS A 6 28.07 12.22 -29.21
N ARG A 7 29.20 11.95 -28.54
CA ARG A 7 29.23 10.98 -27.43
C ARG A 7 28.90 11.55 -26.04
N ARG A 8 28.57 12.83 -25.93
CA ARG A 8 28.38 13.51 -24.62
C ARG A 8 27.02 13.27 -23.99
N HIS A 9 25.98 12.94 -24.77
CA HIS A 9 24.62 12.81 -24.23
C HIS A 9 24.32 11.38 -23.74
N ALA A 10 24.90 10.36 -24.38
CA ALA A 10 24.69 8.96 -23.99
C ALA A 10 25.17 8.65 -22.56
N ALA A 11 26.27 9.28 -22.13
CA ALA A 11 26.78 9.13 -20.77
C ALA A 11 25.86 9.76 -19.71
N VAL A 12 25.20 10.87 -20.04
CA VAL A 12 24.26 11.55 -19.13
C VAL A 12 23.00 10.72 -18.91
N TRP A 13 22.47 10.09 -19.96
CA TRP A 13 21.32 9.19 -19.85
C TRP A 13 21.63 7.91 -19.05
N ALA A 14 22.82 7.33 -19.24
CA ALA A 14 23.23 6.14 -18.50
C ALA A 14 23.33 6.41 -16.98
N VAL A 15 23.88 7.56 -16.59
CA VAL A 15 23.99 7.96 -15.17
C VAL A 15 22.62 8.26 -14.55
N ALA A 16 21.71 8.91 -15.29
CA ALA A 16 20.35 9.17 -14.83
C ALA A 16 19.55 7.88 -14.58
N VAL A 17 19.68 6.90 -15.47
CA VAL A 17 19.06 5.56 -15.31
C VAL A 17 19.67 4.82 -14.12
N TRP A 18 20.98 4.92 -13.90
CA TRP A 18 21.67 4.26 -12.79
C TRP A 18 21.27 4.84 -11.42
N ILE A 19 21.13 6.16 -11.32
CA ILE A 19 20.67 6.84 -10.09
C ILE A 19 19.21 6.46 -9.80
N ALA A 20 18.36 6.37 -10.82
CA ALA A 20 16.96 5.97 -10.65
C ALA A 20 16.81 4.51 -10.18
N CYS A 21 17.72 3.61 -10.57
CA CYS A 21 17.71 2.21 -10.14
C CYS A 21 18.28 1.97 -8.73
N LEU A 22 19.02 2.94 -8.16
CA LEU A 22 19.62 2.84 -6.82
C LEU A 22 18.80 3.48 -5.73
N LEU A 23 17.75 4.22 -6.07
CA LEU A 23 16.79 4.66 -5.08
C LEU A 23 15.97 3.42 -4.69
N PRO A 24 16.08 2.91 -3.45
CA PRO A 24 15.16 1.89 -3.01
C PRO A 24 13.77 2.45 -3.29
N ALA A 25 13.02 1.70 -4.08
CA ALA A 25 11.59 1.87 -4.27
C ALA A 25 10.98 2.11 -2.89
N GLY A 26 10.81 3.37 -2.50
CA GLY A 26 10.34 3.74 -1.16
C GLY A 26 8.93 3.20 -0.86
N TRP A 27 8.26 2.69 -1.90
CA TRP A 27 7.01 1.96 -1.83
C TRP A 27 7.14 0.51 -1.33
N ALA A 28 8.35 -0.08 -1.29
CA ALA A 28 8.59 -1.42 -0.74
C ALA A 28 8.85 -1.42 0.78
N ALA A 29 8.95 -0.24 1.40
CA ALA A 29 9.26 -0.06 2.82
C ALA A 29 8.07 0.38 3.67
N ALA A 30 6.85 0.46 3.10
CA ALA A 30 5.63 0.45 3.89
C ALA A 30 5.43 -0.98 4.42
N GLY A 31 6.32 -1.40 5.32
CA GLY A 31 6.12 -2.61 6.09
C GLY A 31 4.79 -2.47 6.82
N ASN A 32 3.96 -3.49 6.68
CA ASN A 32 2.66 -3.58 7.29
C ASN A 32 2.90 -3.65 8.81
N GLU A 33 2.98 -2.49 9.46
CA GLU A 33 3.07 -2.41 10.90
C GLU A 33 1.71 -2.87 11.44
N TYR A 34 1.62 -4.15 11.76
CA TYR A 34 0.51 -4.71 12.52
C TYR A 34 0.89 -4.56 13.99
N PRO A 35 0.41 -3.53 14.69
CA PRO A 35 0.76 -3.32 16.10
C PRO A 35 0.31 -4.54 16.90
N THR A 36 1.30 -5.34 17.30
CA THR A 36 1.17 -6.64 17.99
C THR A 36 0.81 -6.45 19.47
N ASP A 37 0.77 -5.23 19.96
CA ASP A 37 0.48 -4.82 21.34
C ASP A 37 -0.96 -4.33 21.54
N LYS A 38 -1.80 -4.29 20.49
CA LYS A 38 -3.18 -3.82 20.64
C LYS A 38 -4.09 -4.89 21.23
N ALA A 39 -4.86 -4.50 22.24
CA ALA A 39 -5.99 -5.28 22.70
C ALA A 39 -6.99 -5.53 21.54
N PRO A 40 -7.71 -6.66 21.54
CA PRO A 40 -8.73 -6.91 20.53
C PRO A 40 -9.77 -5.78 20.53
N THR A 41 -10.08 -5.26 19.35
CA THR A 41 -11.21 -4.33 19.18
C THR A 41 -12.49 -5.16 19.09
N ILE A 42 -13.45 -4.87 19.96
CA ILE A 42 -14.74 -5.58 20.01
C ILE A 42 -15.84 -4.61 19.55
N TYR A 43 -16.56 -4.98 18.48
CA TYR A 43 -17.75 -4.29 18.01
C TYR A 43 -19.00 -5.03 18.52
N LEU A 44 -19.83 -4.34 19.30
CA LEU A 44 -21.10 -4.87 19.82
C LEU A 44 -22.27 -4.09 19.21
N GLY A 45 -23.24 -4.82 18.65
CA GLY A 45 -24.55 -4.26 18.29
C GLY A 45 -25.49 -4.26 19.49
N ALA A 46 -26.58 -3.51 19.39
CA ALA A 46 -27.71 -3.63 20.28
C ALA A 46 -28.44 -4.97 20.07
N ARG A 47 -29.42 -5.22 20.93
CA ARG A 47 -30.22 -6.44 20.84
C ARG A 47 -31.02 -6.39 19.53
N TYR A 48 -30.91 -7.47 18.76
CA TYR A 48 -31.56 -7.66 17.45
C TYR A 48 -30.88 -7.03 16.24
N ASP A 49 -29.76 -6.31 16.38
CA ASP A 49 -28.99 -5.71 15.27
C ASP A 49 -28.46 -6.72 14.24
N ASN A 50 -28.35 -8.00 14.61
CA ASN A 50 -27.79 -9.06 13.77
C ASN A 50 -26.39 -8.70 13.21
N ILE A 51 -25.57 -8.02 14.02
CA ILE A 51 -24.21 -7.63 13.65
C ILE A 51 -23.39 -8.85 13.21
N GLY A 52 -22.71 -8.73 12.06
CA GLY A 52 -21.91 -9.82 11.50
C GLY A 52 -22.72 -10.84 10.67
N PHE A 53 -23.96 -10.53 10.28
CA PHE A 53 -24.77 -11.42 9.42
C PHE A 53 -24.09 -11.73 8.06
N VAL A 54 -23.42 -10.74 7.48
CA VAL A 54 -22.50 -10.87 6.34
C VAL A 54 -21.19 -10.21 6.73
N VAL A 55 -20.07 -10.85 6.39
CA VAL A 55 -18.71 -10.34 6.61
C VAL A 55 -17.93 -10.42 5.31
N VAL A 56 -17.23 -9.34 4.97
CA VAL A 56 -16.36 -9.24 3.80
C VAL A 56 -15.04 -8.59 4.20
N THR A 57 -13.94 -9.10 3.66
CA THR A 57 -12.60 -8.53 3.82
C THR A 57 -12.12 -7.92 2.52
N GLY A 58 -11.33 -6.85 2.61
CA GLY A 58 -10.77 -6.14 1.46
C GLY A 58 -10.14 -4.83 1.88
N ASP A 59 -9.36 -4.19 1.02
CA ASP A 59 -8.90 -2.82 1.24
C ASP A 59 -9.94 -1.87 0.63
N PHE A 60 -10.80 -1.30 1.48
CA PHE A 60 -11.92 -0.47 1.05
C PHE A 60 -11.57 1.02 1.06
N ASN A 61 -10.50 1.42 1.75
CA ASN A 61 -10.09 2.83 1.89
C ASN A 61 -8.83 3.18 1.06
N GLY A 62 -8.13 2.19 0.50
CA GLY A 62 -6.96 2.33 -0.36
C GLY A 62 -5.64 2.58 0.39
N ASP A 63 -5.55 2.22 1.67
CA ASP A 63 -4.35 2.43 2.50
C ASP A 63 -3.34 1.27 2.43
N GLY A 64 -3.66 0.19 1.71
CA GLY A 64 -2.81 -0.98 1.56
C GLY A 64 -2.93 -1.99 2.70
N HIS A 65 -3.80 -1.77 3.68
CA HIS A 65 -4.14 -2.74 4.72
C HIS A 65 -5.48 -3.43 4.43
N THR A 66 -5.66 -4.64 4.95
CA THR A 66 -6.96 -5.34 4.82
C THR A 66 -7.94 -4.80 5.85
N ASP A 67 -9.05 -4.25 5.39
CA ASP A 67 -10.18 -3.82 6.21
C ASP A 67 -11.19 -4.96 6.44
N LEU A 68 -12.06 -4.71 7.43
CA LEU A 68 -13.20 -5.56 7.74
C LEU A 68 -14.50 -4.79 7.51
N PHE A 69 -15.38 -5.32 6.67
CA PHE A 69 -16.76 -4.85 6.49
C PHE A 69 -17.74 -5.90 7.00
N PHE A 70 -18.75 -5.48 7.75
CA PHE A 70 -19.80 -6.37 8.25
C PHE A 70 -21.18 -5.69 8.24
N SER A 71 -22.23 -6.48 8.02
CA SER A 71 -23.61 -5.99 8.03
C SER A 71 -24.25 -6.08 9.41
N ALA A 72 -25.22 -5.20 9.68
CA ALA A 72 -26.14 -5.30 10.81
C ALA A 72 -27.58 -5.07 10.28
N PRO A 73 -28.22 -6.09 9.67
CA PRO A 73 -29.53 -5.94 9.04
C PRO A 73 -30.70 -5.93 10.03
N GLY A 74 -30.43 -5.99 11.33
CA GLY A 74 -31.44 -5.90 12.38
C GLY A 74 -32.04 -4.52 12.58
N ASP A 75 -33.11 -4.47 13.37
CA ASP A 75 -33.95 -3.29 13.66
C ASP A 75 -33.45 -2.46 14.84
#